data_AF-A0A660SPY3-F1
#
_entry.id   AF-A0A660SPY3-F1
#
_cell.length_a   1.000
_cell.length_b   1.000
_cell.length_c   1.000
_cell.angle_alpha   90.00
_cell.angle_beta   90.00
_cell.angle_gamma   90.00
#
_symmetry.space_group_name_H-M   'P 1'
#
loop_
_entity.id
_entity.type
_entity.pdbx_description
1 polymer ?
#
loop_
_entity_poly.entity_id
_entity_poly.type
_entity_poly.pdbx_seq_one_letter_code
_entity_poly.pdbx_strand_id
1 'polypeptide(L)'
;IGKVEMNDYLVMVPNEDYYDGVPKIDEIQCYPSFDSDPNVVKNATAGILDYGFSKNPSEVSSLRALDNIKLETVDVPYTRILWFYQYPKK
;
A
#
# COMPACT_ATOMS: atom_id res chain seq x y z
N ILE A 1 1.90 13.35 -12.90
CA ILE A 1 0.98 13.18 -11.75
C ILE A 1 -0.38 13.69 -12.19
N GLY A 2 -1.44 12.88 -12.03
CA GLY A 2 -2.79 13.27 -12.43
C GLY A 2 -3.48 14.15 -11.38
N LYS A 3 -3.65 13.63 -10.17
CA LYS A 3 -4.34 14.31 -9.07
C LYS A 3 -3.81 13.91 -7.69
N VAL A 4 -3.86 14.82 -6.73
CA VAL A 4 -3.57 14.54 -5.31
C VAL A 4 -4.65 15.17 -4.45
N GLU A 5 -5.19 14.38 -3.51
CA GLU A 5 -6.04 14.84 -2.41
C GLU A 5 -5.36 14.41 -1.10
N MET A 6 -4.87 15.40 -0.34
CA MET A 6 -4.05 15.13 0.83
C MET A 6 -4.85 14.33 1.88
N ASN A 7 -4.26 13.24 2.38
CA ASN A 7 -4.88 12.26 3.28
C ASN A 7 -6.02 11.42 2.70
N ASP A 8 -6.29 11.48 1.39
CA ASP A 8 -7.39 10.72 0.76
C ASP A 8 -6.90 9.83 -0.39
N TYR A 9 -6.33 10.39 -1.47
CA TYR A 9 -5.78 9.58 -2.57
C TYR A 9 -4.77 10.32 -3.44
N LEU A 10 -4.03 9.53 -4.22
CA LEU A 10 -3.12 9.97 -5.28
C LEU A 10 -3.46 9.22 -6.58
N VAL A 11 -3.59 9.96 -7.68
CA VAL A 11 -3.71 9.39 -9.03
C VAL A 11 -2.43 9.67 -9.81
N MET A 12 -1.77 8.60 -10.25
CA MET A 12 -0.59 8.66 -11.11
C MET A 12 -0.97 8.22 -12.53
N VAL A 13 -0.40 8.92 -13.52
CA VAL A 13 -0.58 8.65 -14.95
C VAL A 13 0.80 8.48 -15.59
N PRO A 14 0.94 7.74 -16.71
CA PRO A 14 2.17 7.59 -17.46
C PRO A 14 2.89 8.92 -17.71
N ASN A 15 4.20 8.90 -17.56
CA ASN A 15 5.06 9.91 -18.14
C ASN A 15 5.52 9.41 -19.52
N GLU A 16 5.01 10.02 -20.59
CA GLU A 16 5.37 9.62 -21.97
C GLU A 16 6.86 9.83 -22.27
N ASP A 17 7.49 10.79 -21.57
CA ASP A 17 8.92 11.11 -21.72
C ASP A 17 9.80 10.35 -20.72
N TYR A 18 9.32 9.25 -20.12
CA TYR A 18 10.13 8.46 -19.22
C TYR A 18 11.31 7.82 -19.98
N TYR A 19 12.52 7.92 -19.41
CA TYR A 19 13.77 7.59 -20.10
C TYR A 19 13.86 6.13 -20.59
N ASP A 20 13.13 5.21 -19.94
CA ASP A 20 13.08 3.79 -20.28
C ASP A 20 11.79 3.41 -21.04
N GLY A 21 11.16 4.39 -21.68
CA GLY A 21 9.92 4.23 -22.44
C GLY A 21 8.64 4.46 -21.63
N VAL A 22 7.51 4.51 -22.35
CA VAL A 22 6.20 4.84 -21.76
C VAL A 22 5.72 3.69 -20.86
N PRO A 23 5.34 3.97 -19.60
CA PRO A 23 4.70 2.98 -18.72
C PRO A 23 3.46 2.34 -19.35
N LYS A 24 3.27 1.03 -19.13
CA LYS A 24 2.14 0.26 -19.69
C LYS A 24 0.85 0.34 -18.87
N ILE A 25 0.90 0.97 -17.70
CA ILE A 25 -0.24 1.11 -16.79
C ILE A 25 -0.82 2.50 -16.99
N ASP A 26 -2.07 2.57 -17.46
CA ASP A 26 -2.73 3.84 -17.79
C ASP A 26 -2.97 4.72 -16.57
N GLU A 27 -3.26 4.12 -15.42
CA GLU A 27 -3.53 4.83 -14.17
C GLU A 27 -3.19 3.97 -12.96
N ILE A 28 -2.62 4.60 -11.92
CA ILE A 28 -2.47 3.99 -10.60
C ILE A 28 -3.21 4.86 -9.58
N GLN A 29 -4.21 4.26 -8.92
CA GLN A 29 -4.95 4.86 -7.81
C GLN A 29 -4.37 4.38 -6.48
N CYS A 30 -3.73 5.30 -5.75
CA CYS A 30 -3.10 5.02 -4.48
C CYS A 30 -3.96 5.56 -3.34
N TYR A 31 -4.34 4.68 -2.41
CA TYR A 31 -5.04 5.03 -1.19
C TYR A 31 -4.10 4.92 0.02
N PRO A 32 -4.14 5.87 0.97
CA PRO A 32 -3.31 5.83 2.16
C PRO A 32 -3.76 4.69 3.08
N SER A 33 -2.80 4.02 3.68
CA SER A 33 -3.00 3.08 4.78
C SER A 33 -2.23 3.54 6.01
N PHE A 34 -2.71 3.14 7.20
CA PHE A 34 -1.98 3.32 8.45
C PHE A 34 -1.07 2.11 8.69
N ASP A 35 -0.79 1.76 9.95
CA ASP A 35 -0.12 0.49 10.28
C ASP A 35 -0.91 -0.76 9.83
N SER A 36 -2.22 -0.59 9.62
CA SER A 36 -3.16 -1.55 9.05
C SER A 36 -4.10 -0.84 8.09
N ASP A 37 -4.64 -1.58 7.10
CA ASP A 37 -5.73 -1.10 6.25
C ASP A 37 -6.98 -1.96 6.51
N PRO A 38 -7.99 -1.44 7.22
CA PRO A 38 -9.20 -2.20 7.52
C PRO A 38 -9.98 -2.62 6.27
N ASN A 39 -9.74 -2.01 5.12
CA ASN A 39 -10.41 -2.31 3.87
C ASN A 39 -9.59 -3.22 2.93
N VAL A 40 -8.32 -3.55 3.24
CA VAL A 40 -7.47 -4.31 2.31
C VAL A 40 -8.07 -5.67 1.95
N VAL A 41 -8.56 -6.40 2.94
CA VAL A 41 -9.19 -7.71 2.74
C VAL A 41 -10.51 -7.55 1.97
N LYS A 42 -11.32 -6.54 2.33
CA LYS A 42 -12.59 -6.27 1.66
C LYS A 42 -12.39 -5.96 0.17
N ASN A 43 -11.43 -5.09 -0.14
CA ASN A 43 -11.12 -4.67 -1.51
C ASN A 43 -10.50 -5.81 -2.33
N ALA A 44 -9.65 -6.64 -1.72
CA ALA A 44 -9.12 -7.85 -2.34
C ALA A 44 -10.21 -8.88 -2.68
N THR A 45 -11.12 -9.15 -1.73
CA THR A 45 -12.26 -10.05 -1.94
C THR A 45 -13.20 -9.52 -3.02
N ALA A 46 -13.38 -8.21 -3.12
CA ALA A 46 -14.21 -7.57 -4.14
C ALA A 46 -13.54 -7.48 -5.53
N GLY A 47 -12.29 -7.90 -5.67
CA GLY A 47 -11.53 -7.78 -6.92
C GLY A 47 -11.19 -6.34 -7.31
N ILE A 48 -11.16 -5.42 -6.33
CA ILE A 48 -10.85 -3.99 -6.51
C ILE A 48 -9.36 -3.72 -6.29
N LEU A 49 -8.70 -4.56 -5.48
CA LEU A 49 -7.27 -4.39 -5.15
C LEU A 49 -6.40 -5.20 -6.11
N ASP A 50 -5.67 -4.52 -6.99
CA ASP A 50 -4.69 -5.16 -7.89
C ASP A 50 -3.33 -5.37 -7.21
N TYR A 51 -2.92 -4.44 -6.35
CA TYR A 51 -1.64 -4.48 -5.65
C TYR A 51 -1.71 -3.77 -4.31
N GLY A 52 -1.12 -4.36 -3.28
CA GLY A 52 -1.03 -3.79 -1.94
C GLY A 52 -0.01 -4.53 -1.08
N PHE A 53 0.23 -4.00 0.11
CA PHE A 53 1.09 -4.63 1.11
C PHE A 53 0.43 -4.57 2.48
N SER A 54 0.65 -5.61 3.30
CA SER A 54 0.22 -5.64 4.69
C SER A 54 1.37 -6.05 5.60
N LYS A 55 1.38 -5.48 6.80
CA LYS A 55 2.33 -5.80 7.89
C LYS A 55 1.63 -6.55 9.02
N ASN A 56 0.30 -6.73 8.93
CA ASN A 56 -0.54 -7.29 9.97
C ASN A 56 -0.76 -8.80 9.72
N PRO A 57 -0.36 -9.68 10.66
CA PRO A 57 -0.55 -11.12 10.50
C PRO A 57 -2.00 -11.57 10.27
N SER A 58 -3.00 -10.85 10.81
CA SER A 58 -4.41 -11.21 10.62
C SER A 58 -4.87 -10.93 9.18
N GLU A 59 -4.49 -9.78 8.62
CA GLU A 59 -4.75 -9.44 7.22
C GLU A 59 -4.05 -10.42 6.28
N VAL A 60 -2.77 -10.75 6.54
CA VAL A 60 -2.01 -11.73 5.76
C VAL A 60 -2.69 -13.10 5.77
N SER A 61 -3.23 -13.52 6.91
CA SER A 61 -3.94 -14.81 7.02
C SER A 61 -5.23 -14.81 6.21
N SER A 62 -5.99 -13.70 6.24
CA SER A 62 -7.21 -13.54 5.45
C SER A 62 -6.93 -13.47 3.94
N LEU A 63 -5.91 -12.72 3.52
CA LEU A 63 -5.52 -12.60 2.12
C LEU A 63 -4.99 -13.93 1.56
N ARG A 64 -4.34 -14.76 2.38
CA ARG A 64 -3.86 -16.08 1.98
C ARG A 64 -4.99 -17.04 1.62
N ALA A 65 -6.17 -16.83 2.18
CA ALA A 65 -7.34 -17.67 1.93
C ALA A 65 -8.09 -17.27 0.63
N LEU A 66 -7.65 -16.23 -0.07
CA LEU A 66 -8.27 -15.76 -1.31
C LEU A 66 -7.60 -16.41 -2.53
N ASP A 67 -8.39 -17.06 -3.39
CA ASP A 67 -7.88 -17.75 -4.58
C ASP A 67 -7.37 -16.78 -5.67
N ASN A 68 -7.81 -15.51 -5.62
CA ASN A 68 -7.47 -14.48 -6.60
C ASN A 68 -6.27 -13.61 -6.19
N ILE A 69 -5.60 -13.91 -5.08
CA ILE A 69 -4.47 -13.13 -4.57
C ILE A 69 -3.21 -13.99 -4.50
N LYS A 70 -2.10 -13.45 -5.00
CA LYS A 70 -0.76 -14.01 -4.78
C LYS A 70 -0.08 -13.25 -3.65
N LEU A 71 0.37 -13.97 -2.63
CA LEU A 71 1.16 -13.39 -1.54
C LEU A 71 2.65 -13.67 -1.73
N GLU A 72 3.46 -12.62 -1.62
CA GLU A 72 4.91 -12.69 -1.62
C GLU A 72 5.46 -12.13 -0.31
N THR A 73 6.43 -12.81 0.28
CA THR A 73 7.12 -12.31 1.47
C THR A 73 8.29 -11.44 1.04
N VAL A 74 8.39 -10.24 1.62
CA VAL A 74 9.47 -9.29 1.33
C VAL A 74 10.18 -8.93 2.63
N ASP A 75 11.48 -9.17 2.67
CA ASP A 75 12.33 -8.70 3.76
C ASP A 75 12.53 -7.19 3.63
N VAL A 76 12.01 -6.44 4.61
CA VAL A 76 12.07 -4.97 4.61
C VAL A 76 13.26 -4.48 5.43
N PRO A 77 14.00 -3.45 4.97
CA PRO A 77 15.24 -3.01 5.62
C PRO A 77 15.03 -2.09 6.85
N TYR A 78 13.85 -2.08 7.47
CA TYR A 78 13.56 -1.25 8.64
C TYR A 78 13.23 -2.07 9.88
N THR A 79 13.67 -1.57 11.04
CA THR A 79 13.43 -2.19 12.35
C THR A 79 12.27 -1.46 13.06
N ARG A 80 11.42 -2.21 13.78
CA ARG A 80 10.43 -1.60 14.68
C ARG A 80 11.13 -1.05 15.92
N ILE A 81 10.93 0.23 16.21
CA ILE A 81 11.65 0.94 17.29
C ILE A 81 10.64 1.45 18.31
N LEU A 82 10.97 1.30 19.59
CA LEU A 82 10.29 1.97 20.69
C LEU A 82 11.12 3.18 21.14
N TRP A 83 10.53 4.36 21.07
CA TRP A 83 11.17 5.59 21.55
C TRP A 83 10.58 5.98 22.91
N PHE A 84 11.46 6.21 23.89
CA PHE A 84 11.09 6.77 25.17
C PHE A 84 11.32 8.28 25.15
N TYR A 85 10.37 9.05 25.70
CA TYR A 85 10.57 10.47 25.92
C TYR A 85 11.74 10.68 26.87
N GLN A 86 12.81 11.32 26.38
CA GLN A 86 13.99 11.62 27.20
C GLN A 86 13.76 12.79 28.18
N TYR A 87 12.73 13.58 27.94
CA TYR A 87 12.42 14.79 28.71
C TYR A 87 10.93 14.82 29.09
N PRO A 88 10.56 15.46 30.21
CA PRO A 88 9.16 15.65 30.59
C PRO A 88 8.38 16.38 29.49
N LYS A 89 7.15 15.95 29.21
CA LYS A 89 6.21 16.75 28.42
C LYS A 89 5.88 18.02 29.21
N LYS A 90 5.95 19.18 28.55
CA LYS A 90 5.42 20.44 29.09
C LYS A 90 3.90 20.40 29.14
#